data_AF-A0A7W1EQ47-F1
#
_entry.id   AF-A0A7W1EQ47-F1
#
_cell.length_a   1.000
_cell.length_b   1.000
_cell.length_c   1.000
_cell.angle_alpha   90.00
_cell.angle_beta   90.00
_cell.angle_gamma   90.00
#
_symmetry.space_group_name_H-M   'P 1'
#
loop_
_entity.id
_entity.type
_entity.pdbx_description
1 polymer ?
#
loop_
_entity_poly.entity_id
_entity_poly.type
_entity_poly.pdbx_seq_one_letter_code
_entity_poly.pdbx_strand_id
1 'polypeptide(L)'
;MADDALAARLLSIFVEELGEQVQELNVHLLALERASADTESLNGVFRVMHTLKGAARAAGVRQIESLCHLLETDLARARDDAAPLGGAAIALLFEA
;
A
#
# COMPACT_ATOMS: atom_id res chain seq x y z
N MET A 1 -27.77 14.36 -1.64
CA MET A 1 -27.36 15.42 -2.59
C MET A 1 -26.01 16.05 -2.23
N ALA A 2 -25.86 16.83 -1.15
CA ALA A 2 -24.55 17.42 -0.81
C ALA A 2 -23.51 16.37 -0.38
N ASP A 3 -23.96 15.34 0.37
CA ASP A 3 -23.12 14.24 0.84
C ASP A 3 -22.65 13.33 -0.32
N ASP A 4 -23.55 13.04 -1.27
CA ASP A 4 -23.20 12.27 -2.48
C ASP A 4 -22.20 12.99 -3.37
N ALA A 5 -22.30 14.32 -3.48
CA ALA A 5 -21.37 15.13 -4.27
C ALA A 5 -19.97 15.18 -3.62
N LEU A 6 -19.91 15.23 -2.30
CA LEU A 6 -18.65 15.13 -1.56
C LEU A 6 -18.02 13.74 -1.72
N ALA A 7 -18.80 12.68 -1.56
CA ALA A 7 -18.35 11.31 -1.74
C ALA A 7 -17.81 11.07 -3.17
N ALA A 8 -18.51 11.54 -4.20
CA ALA A 8 -18.05 11.43 -5.58
C ALA A 8 -16.73 12.18 -5.83
N ARG A 9 -16.55 13.35 -5.20
CA ARG A 9 -15.31 14.13 -5.32
C ARG A 9 -14.14 13.44 -4.61
N LEU A 10 -14.36 12.90 -3.41
CA LEU A 10 -13.34 12.15 -2.67
C LEU A 10 -12.93 10.88 -3.42
N LEU A 11 -13.88 10.18 -4.04
CA LEU A 11 -13.60 9.03 -4.88
C LEU A 11 -12.79 9.40 -6.13
N SER A 12 -13.10 10.53 -6.78
CA SER A 12 -12.31 11.01 -7.94
C SER A 12 -10.87 11.29 -7.57
N ILE A 13 -10.64 12.01 -6.46
CA ILE A 13 -9.30 12.32 -5.94
C ILE A 13 -8.57 11.01 -5.60
N PHE A 14 -9.24 10.09 -4.92
CA PHE A 14 -8.66 8.79 -4.58
C PHE A 14 -8.21 8.01 -5.83
N VAL A 15 -9.01 7.96 -6.89
CA VAL A 15 -8.65 7.25 -8.13
C VAL A 15 -7.48 7.93 -8.84
N GLU A 16 -7.41 9.26 -8.82
CA GLU A 16 -6.27 10.01 -9.36
C GLU A 16 -4.97 9.70 -8.60
N GLU A 17 -5.02 9.77 -7.26
CA GLU A 17 -3.87 9.48 -6.39
C GLU A 17 -3.45 8.00 -6.43
N LEU A 18 -4.40 7.08 -6.62
CA LEU A 18 -4.14 5.63 -6.66
C LEU A 18 -3.09 5.27 -7.71
N GLY A 19 -3.12 5.92 -8.88
CA GLY A 19 -2.15 5.67 -9.95
C GLY A 19 -0.71 5.99 -9.53
N GLU A 20 -0.51 7.12 -8.86
CA GLU A 20 0.80 7.56 -8.37
C GLU A 20 1.30 6.62 -7.26
N GLN A 21 0.42 6.26 -6.33
CA GLN A 21 0.74 5.34 -5.24
C GLN A 21 1.12 3.94 -5.76
N VAL A 22 0.42 3.42 -6.76
CA VAL A 22 0.76 2.12 -7.38
C VAL A 22 2.12 2.17 -8.08
N GLN A 23 2.47 3.30 -8.71
CA GLN A 23 3.80 3.46 -9.31
C GLN A 23 4.90 3.46 -8.24
N GLU A 24 4.72 4.21 -7.15
CA GLU A 24 5.67 4.25 -6.02
C GLU A 24 5.80 2.86 -5.36
N LEU A 25 4.67 2.16 -5.18
CA LEU A 25 4.66 0.78 -4.68
C LEU A 25 5.54 -0.13 -5.54
N ASN A 26 5.35 -0.11 -6.86
CA ASN A 26 6.11 -0.95 -7.78
C ASN A 26 7.62 -0.67 -7.72
N VAL A 27 8.04 0.59 -7.57
CA VAL A 27 9.45 0.95 -7.41
C VAL A 27 10.05 0.26 -6.18
N HIS A 28 9.35 0.32 -5.04
CA HIS A 28 9.81 -0.30 -3.81
C HIS A 28 9.77 -1.83 -3.86
N LEU A 29 8.73 -2.44 -4.45
CA LEU A 29 8.63 -3.89 -4.59
C LEU A 29 9.74 -4.45 -5.49
N LEU A 30 10.04 -3.79 -6.62
CA LEU A 30 11.15 -4.17 -7.50
C LEU A 30 12.51 -4.06 -6.80
N ALA A 31 12.69 -3.05 -5.94
CA ALA A 31 13.91 -2.92 -5.14
C ALA A 31 14.06 -4.07 -4.12
N LEU A 32 12.96 -4.49 -3.49
CA LEU A 32 12.93 -5.64 -2.57
C LEU A 32 13.23 -6.96 -3.30
N GLU A 33 12.73 -7.15 -4.53
CA GLU A 33 12.97 -8.35 -5.33
C GLU A 33 14.45 -8.53 -5.71
N ARG A 34 15.18 -7.43 -5.96
CA ARG A 34 16.58 -7.45 -6.41
C ARG A 34 17.60 -7.86 -5.34
N ALA A 35 17.15 -8.41 -4.21
CA ALA A 35 17.96 -8.87 -3.07
C ALA A 35 18.78 -7.79 -2.35
N SER A 36 18.61 -6.51 -2.69
CA SER A 36 18.94 -5.38 -1.82
C SER A 36 17.75 -5.10 -0.91
N ALA A 37 17.29 -6.10 -0.15
CA ALA A 37 16.21 -5.99 0.81
C ALA A 37 16.63 -5.08 1.96
N ASP A 38 16.74 -3.79 1.66
CA ASP A 38 17.10 -2.75 2.59
C ASP A 38 15.83 -2.26 3.29
N THR A 39 16.03 -1.84 4.53
CA THR A 39 14.98 -1.31 5.39
C THR A 39 14.28 -0.10 4.75
N GLU A 40 14.95 0.61 3.84
CA GLU A 40 14.39 1.77 3.15
C GLU A 40 13.29 1.40 2.18
N SER A 41 13.50 0.39 1.33
CA SER A 41 12.50 -0.11 0.39
C SER A 41 11.28 -0.67 1.12
N LEU A 42 11.52 -1.39 2.22
CA LEU A 42 10.46 -1.87 3.11
C LEU A 42 9.62 -0.74 3.71
N ASN A 43 10.30 0.30 4.22
CA ASN A 43 9.63 1.48 4.75
C ASN A 43 8.88 2.24 3.65
N GLY A 44 9.37 2.22 2.41
CA GLY A 44 8.69 2.75 1.23
C GLY A 44 7.34 2.06 0.99
N VAL A 45 7.33 0.73 0.89
CA VAL A 45 6.08 -0.05 0.75
C VAL A 45 5.11 0.27 1.89
N PHE A 46 5.60 0.33 3.13
CA PHE A 46 4.77 0.64 4.30
C PHE A 46 4.12 2.03 4.20
N ARG A 47 4.88 3.06 3.79
CA ARG A 47 4.34 4.42 3.61
C ARG A 47 3.27 4.48 2.54
N VAL A 48 3.48 3.82 1.41
CA VAL A 48 2.49 3.76 0.32
C VAL A 48 1.20 3.09 0.80
N MET A 49 1.30 1.95 1.49
CA MET A 49 0.13 1.27 2.07
C MET A 49 -0.61 2.14 3.09
N HIS A 50 0.13 2.89 3.91
CA HIS A 50 -0.46 3.81 4.89
C HIS A 50 -1.27 4.93 4.24
N THR A 51 -0.68 5.55 3.21
CA THR A 51 -1.34 6.61 2.43
C THR A 51 -2.59 6.08 1.74
N LEU A 52 -2.49 4.93 1.06
CA LEU A 52 -3.61 4.31 0.37
C LEU A 52 -4.76 3.93 1.32
N LYS A 53 -4.45 3.40 2.51
CA LYS A 53 -5.45 3.11 3.53
C LYS A 53 -6.20 4.38 3.96
N GLY A 54 -5.47 5.46 4.21
CA GLY A 54 -6.05 6.76 4.61
C GLY A 54 -6.96 7.33 3.53
N ALA A 55 -6.49 7.33 2.28
CA ALA A 55 -7.24 7.83 1.13
C ALA A 55 -8.48 6.96 0.84
N ALA A 56 -8.35 5.63 0.92
CA ALA A 56 -9.47 4.70 0.75
C ALA A 56 -10.54 4.87 1.84
N ARG A 57 -10.12 5.07 3.10
CA ARG A 57 -11.05 5.39 4.21
C ARG A 57 -11.80 6.69 3.94
N ALA A 58 -11.11 7.74 3.52
CA ALA A 58 -11.71 9.04 3.23
C ALA A 58 -12.70 8.96 2.05
N ALA A 59 -12.37 8.17 1.01
CA ALA A 59 -13.23 7.94 -0.15
C ALA A 59 -14.33 6.88 0.08
N GLY A 60 -14.38 6.24 1.25
CA GLY A 60 -15.37 5.20 1.58
C GLY A 60 -15.14 3.86 0.87
N VAL A 61 -13.95 3.61 0.31
CA VAL A 61 -13.58 2.41 -0.44
C VAL A 61 -13.10 1.31 0.52
N ARG A 62 -14.04 0.67 1.20
CA ARG A 62 -13.75 -0.28 2.29
C ARG A 62 -12.91 -1.49 1.87
N GLN A 63 -13.04 -1.98 0.63
CA GLN A 63 -12.24 -3.12 0.18
C GLN A 63 -10.75 -2.79 0.16
N ILE A 64 -10.40 -1.60 -0.35
CA ILE A 64 -9.00 -1.16 -0.43
C ILE A 64 -8.47 -0.81 0.96
N GLU A 65 -9.26 -0.16 1.80
CA GLU A 65 -8.88 0.08 3.21
C GLU A 65 -8.51 -1.23 3.92
N SER A 66 -9.32 -2.28 3.75
CA SER A 66 -9.10 -3.58 4.38
C SER A 66 -7.85 -4.28 3.87
N LEU A 67 -7.61 -4.21 2.55
CA LEU A 67 -6.40 -4.76 1.93
C LEU A 67 -5.14 -4.07 2.45
N CYS A 68 -5.11 -2.73 2.45
CA CYS A 68 -3.95 -1.98 2.94
C CYS A 68 -3.68 -2.25 4.41
N HIS A 69 -4.70 -2.43 5.24
CA HIS A 69 -4.54 -2.76 6.65
C HIS A 69 -3.94 -4.17 6.87
N LEU A 70 -4.36 -5.17 6.08
CA LEU A 70 -3.76 -6.50 6.11
C LEU A 70 -2.26 -6.42 5.76
N LEU A 71 -1.94 -5.72 4.67
CA LEU A 71 -0.57 -5.56 4.19
C LEU A 71 0.31 -4.78 5.19
N GLU A 72 -0.19 -3.70 5.80
CA GLU A 72 0.54 -3.00 6.86
C GLU A 72 0.88 -3.90 8.05
N THR A 73 -0.03 -4.82 8.40
CA THR A 73 0.18 -5.77 9.52
C THR A 73 1.32 -6.73 9.19
N ASP A 74 1.34 -7.28 7.97
CA ASP A 74 2.38 -8.20 7.53
C ASP A 74 3.74 -7.49 7.35
N LEU A 75 3.74 -6.26 6.82
CA LEU A 75 4.94 -5.42 6.68
C LEU A 75 5.51 -5.00 8.04
N ALA A 76 4.65 -4.68 9.02
CA ALA A 76 5.09 -4.35 10.37
C ALA A 76 5.83 -5.53 11.03
N ARG A 77 5.31 -6.75 10.88
CA ARG A 77 5.97 -7.98 11.38
C ARG A 77 7.32 -8.20 10.72
N ALA A 78 7.40 -8.01 9.39
CA ALA A 78 8.66 -8.10 8.66
C ALA A 78 9.72 -7.09 9.13
N ARG A 79 9.30 -5.87 9.49
CA ARG A 79 10.19 -4.83 10.01
C ARG A 79 10.66 -5.12 11.43
N ASP A 80 9.77 -5.60 12.29
CA ASP A 80 10.02 -5.73 13.73
C ASP A 80 10.80 -7.02 14.07
N ASP A 81 10.62 -8.11 13.33
CA ASP A 81 11.30 -9.40 13.61
C ASP A 81 12.73 -9.47 13.04
N ALA A 82 13.20 -8.47 12.29
CA ALA A 82 14.43 -8.53 11.48
C ALA A 82 14.54 -9.82 10.63
N ALA A 83 13.40 -10.48 10.38
CA ALA A 83 13.31 -11.66 9.57
C ALA A 83 13.35 -11.21 8.11
N PRO A 84 14.25 -11.75 7.27
CA PRO A 84 14.23 -11.43 5.85
C PRO A 84 12.84 -11.78 5.32
N LEU A 85 12.18 -10.82 4.66
CA LEU A 85 11.01 -11.13 3.85
C LEU A 85 11.44 -12.20 2.85
N GLY A 86 11.01 -13.43 3.08
CA GLY A 86 11.23 -14.51 2.13
C GLY A 86 10.62 -14.10 0.79
N GLY A 87 11.26 -14.43 -0.32
CA GLY A 87 10.80 -14.05 -1.67
C GLY A 87 9.33 -14.42 -1.95
N ALA A 88 8.75 -15.39 -1.25
CA ALA A 88 7.33 -15.73 -1.31
C ALA A 88 6.39 -14.63 -0.77
N ALA A 89 6.78 -13.89 0.27
CA ALA A 89 5.99 -12.76 0.79
C ALA A 89 6.03 -11.56 -0.16
N ILE A 90 7.19 -11.33 -0.81
CA ILE A 90 7.33 -10.33 -1.87
C ILE A 90 6.52 -10.75 -3.10
N ALA A 91 6.55 -12.04 -3.48
CA ALA A 91 5.77 -12.55 -4.61
C ALA A 91 4.26 -12.39 -4.41
N LEU A 92 3.74 -12.57 -3.19
CA LEU A 92 2.33 -12.31 -2.88
C LEU A 92 1.94 -10.83 -3.07
N LEU A 93 2.87 -9.88 -2.92
CA LEU A 93 2.62 -8.46 -3.22
C LEU A 93 2.56 -8.17 -4.73
N PHE A 94 3.11 -9.05 -5.56
CA PHE A 94 3.04 -8.95 -7.03
C PHE A 94 1.85 -9.72 -7.64
N GLU A 95 1.28 -10.70 -6.92
CA GLU A 95 0.12 -11.49 -7.38
C GLU A 95 -1.25 -10.91 -6.97
N ALA A 96 -1.28 -9.89 -6.09
CA ALA A 96 -2.49 -9.19 -5.67
C ALA A 96 -2.85 -8.04 -6.62
#